data_AF-A0A2A2EPT1-F1
#
_entry.id   AF-A0A2A2EPT1-F1
#
_cell.length_a   1.000
_cell.length_b   1.000
_cell.length_c   1.000
_cell.angle_alpha   90.00
_cell.angle_beta   90.00
_cell.angle_gamma   90.00
#
_symmetry.space_group_name_H-M   'P 1'
#
loop_
_entity.id
_entity.type
_entity.pdbx_description
1 polymer ?
#
loop_
_entity_poly.entity_id
_entity_poly.type
_entity_poly.pdbx_seq_one_letter_code
_entity_poly.pdbx_strand_id
1 'polypeptide(L)'
;MPRGRQDKPHVRLYRHELESPAYRSLCLAARALLVEFRALYNRDNRIYMSVREVMRRLDVGQKLAERALAELLDRGFIVVLEKGTFNRKTKHATVYALTNEVVESIDKSIAPKCYMSWKA
;
A
#
# COMPACT_ATOMS: atom_id res chain seq x y z
N MET A 1 -23.77 -19.72 21.28
CA MET A 1 -23.66 -18.49 20.46
C MET A 1 -23.57 -18.89 18.99
N PRO A 2 -24.54 -18.55 18.12
CA PRO A 2 -24.37 -18.80 16.69
C PRO A 2 -23.19 -17.96 16.19
N ARG A 3 -22.23 -18.59 15.51
CA ARG A 3 -21.13 -17.87 14.85
C ARG A 3 -21.78 -16.97 13.79
N GLY A 4 -21.63 -15.65 13.93
CA GLY A 4 -22.12 -14.69 12.94
C GLY A 4 -21.67 -15.10 11.55
N ARG A 5 -22.53 -14.89 10.55
CA ARG A 5 -22.26 -15.20 9.14
C ARG A 5 -20.89 -14.63 8.76
N GLN A 6 -19.93 -15.51 8.48
CA GLN A 6 -18.62 -15.08 8.01
C GLN A 6 -18.78 -14.63 6.56
N ASP A 7 -18.63 -13.33 6.33
CA ASP A 7 -18.58 -12.79 4.98
C ASP A 7 -17.38 -13.36 4.22
N LYS A 8 -17.51 -13.46 2.89
CA LYS A 8 -16.39 -13.84 2.03
C LYS A 8 -15.24 -12.83 2.19
N PRO A 9 -13.97 -13.24 1.97
CA PRO A 9 -12.84 -12.31 1.98
C PRO A 9 -13.09 -11.12 1.05
N HIS A 10 -12.89 -9.92 1.56
CA HIS A 10 -13.14 -8.68 0.82
C HIS A 10 -12.14 -7.61 1.21
N VAL A 11 -11.90 -6.68 0.28
CA VAL A 11 -11.11 -5.47 0.52
C VAL A 11 -12.04 -4.33 0.89
N ARG A 12 -11.75 -3.65 1.99
CA ARG A 12 -12.52 -2.47 2.42
C ARG A 12 -11.87 -1.19 1.90
N LEU A 13 -12.67 -0.32 1.31
CA LEU A 13 -12.31 1.06 1.00
C LEU A 13 -13.19 1.98 1.82
N TYR A 14 -12.59 2.89 2.58
CA TYR A 14 -13.34 3.79 3.45
C TYR A 14 -13.70 5.08 2.72
N ARG A 15 -14.92 5.58 2.91
CA ARG A 15 -15.40 6.81 2.24
C ARG A 15 -14.47 8.01 2.48
N HIS A 16 -14.03 8.23 3.73
CA HIS A 16 -13.16 9.34 4.09
C HIS A 16 -11.80 9.29 3.38
N GLU A 17 -11.31 8.09 3.06
CA GLU A 17 -10.08 7.90 2.30
C GLU A 17 -10.30 8.26 0.83
N LEU A 18 -11.40 7.79 0.23
CA LEU A 18 -11.76 8.08 -1.16
C LEU A 18 -12.08 9.56 -1.41
N GLU A 19 -12.50 10.27 -0.38
CA GLU A 19 -12.79 11.71 -0.40
C GLU A 19 -11.56 12.57 -0.07
N SER A 20 -10.46 11.97 0.42
CA SER A 20 -9.24 12.70 0.74
C SER A 20 -8.63 13.38 -0.50
N PRO A 21 -8.05 14.59 -0.36
CA PRO A 21 -7.33 15.25 -1.45
C PRO A 21 -6.20 14.39 -2.02
N ALA A 22 -5.51 13.64 -1.15
CA ALA A 22 -4.50 12.68 -1.53
C ALA A 22 -5.04 11.61 -2.48
N TYR A 23 -6.19 11.00 -2.16
CA TYR A 23 -6.77 9.99 -3.04
C TYR A 23 -7.23 10.58 -4.37
N ARG A 24 -7.80 11.79 -4.32
CA ARG A 24 -8.30 12.49 -5.51
C ARG A 24 -7.19 12.93 -6.45
N SER A 25 -6.01 13.24 -5.94
CA SER A 25 -4.86 13.57 -6.79
C SER A 25 -4.18 12.35 -7.41
N LEU A 26 -4.39 11.12 -6.90
CA LEU A 26 -3.82 9.87 -7.46
C LEU A 26 -4.19 9.65 -8.93
N CYS A 27 -3.21 9.22 -9.72
CA CYS A 27 -3.46 8.68 -11.05
C CYS A 27 -4.21 7.32 -10.99
N LEU A 28 -4.81 6.92 -12.10
CA LEU A 28 -5.60 5.68 -12.19
C LEU A 28 -4.80 4.44 -11.77
N ALA A 29 -3.55 4.33 -12.23
CA ALA A 29 -2.67 3.22 -11.88
C ALA A 29 -2.35 3.18 -10.38
N ALA A 30 -2.14 4.33 -9.74
CA ALA A 30 -1.87 4.40 -8.31
C ALA A 30 -3.11 4.06 -7.47
N ARG A 31 -4.31 4.41 -7.92
CA ARG A 31 -5.57 3.99 -7.28
C ARG A 31 -5.78 2.48 -7.37
N ALA A 32 -5.57 1.89 -8.54
CA ALA A 32 -5.64 0.44 -8.73
C ALA A 32 -4.60 -0.28 -7.86
N LEU A 33 -3.38 0.27 -7.80
CA LEU A 33 -2.32 -0.26 -6.97
C LEU A 33 -2.70 -0.25 -5.48
N LEU A 34 -3.32 0.81 -4.96
CA LEU A 34 -3.78 0.86 -3.58
C LEU A 34 -4.75 -0.30 -3.23
N VAL A 35 -5.61 -0.69 -4.18
CA VAL A 35 -6.51 -1.84 -4.01
C VAL A 35 -5.71 -3.15 -3.91
N GLU A 36 -4.70 -3.34 -4.76
CA GLU A 36 -3.80 -4.49 -4.70
C GLU A 36 -3.03 -4.57 -3.38
N PHE A 37 -2.52 -3.43 -2.88
CA PHE A 37 -1.89 -3.36 -1.57
C PHE A 37 -2.85 -3.81 -0.45
N ARG A 38 -4.11 -3.36 -0.49
CA ARG A 38 -5.12 -3.79 0.49
C ARG A 38 -5.53 -5.25 0.33
N ALA A 39 -5.49 -5.79 -0.88
CA ALA A 39 -5.75 -7.22 -1.13
C ALA A 39 -4.64 -8.12 -0.57
N LEU A 40 -3.40 -7.63 -0.57
CA LEU A 40 -2.22 -8.31 -0.03
C LEU A 40 -1.99 -8.07 1.46
N TYR A 41 -2.74 -7.16 2.07
CA TYR A 41 -2.62 -6.85 3.47
C TYR A 41 -2.81 -8.12 4.33
N ASN A 42 -1.84 -8.35 5.21
CA ASN A 42 -1.86 -9.36 6.25
C ASN A 42 -1.81 -8.70 7.62
N ARG A 43 -1.96 -9.49 8.70
CA ARG A 43 -1.97 -8.97 10.08
C ARG A 43 -0.70 -8.19 10.44
N ASP A 44 0.42 -8.56 9.85
CA ASP A 44 1.72 -7.94 10.13
C ASP A 44 1.94 -6.64 9.32
N ASN A 45 0.99 -6.29 8.44
CA ASN A 45 1.05 -5.14 7.53
C ASN A 45 2.39 -5.04 6.77
N ARG A 46 2.91 -6.22 6.36
CA ARG A 46 4.16 -6.35 5.60
C ARG A 46 3.85 -6.83 4.20
N ILE A 47 3.91 -5.92 3.25
CA ILE A 47 3.56 -6.15 1.85
C ILE A 47 4.85 -6.16 1.04
N TYR A 48 5.19 -7.34 0.51
CA TYR A 48 6.36 -7.53 -0.34
C TYR A 48 5.99 -7.19 -1.78
N MET A 49 6.53 -6.09 -2.30
CA MET A 49 6.21 -5.66 -3.66
C MET A 49 7.46 -5.20 -4.40
N SER A 50 7.70 -5.79 -5.56
CA SER A 50 8.72 -5.33 -6.50
C SER A 50 8.07 -4.60 -7.66
N VAL A 51 8.81 -3.75 -8.38
CA VAL A 51 8.29 -3.10 -9.60
C VAL A 51 7.76 -4.14 -10.59
N ARG A 52 8.42 -5.29 -10.73
CA ARG A 52 7.97 -6.40 -11.59
C ARG A 52 6.66 -7.02 -11.12
N GLU A 53 6.44 -7.09 -9.81
CA GLU A 53 5.17 -7.55 -9.23
C GLU A 53 4.04 -6.56 -9.55
N VAL A 54 4.30 -5.26 -9.42
CA VAL A 54 3.35 -4.20 -9.78
C VAL A 54 2.97 -4.28 -11.25
N MET A 55 3.98 -4.40 -12.13
CA MET A 55 3.75 -4.54 -13.57
C MET A 55 2.84 -5.73 -13.87
N ARG A 56 3.07 -6.88 -13.22
CA ARG A 56 2.26 -8.09 -13.43
C ARG A 56 0.83 -7.94 -12.91
N ARG A 57 0.65 -7.29 -11.77
CA ARG A 57 -0.67 -7.12 -11.13
C ARG A 57 -1.55 -6.12 -11.86
N LEU A 58 -0.96 -5.03 -12.32
CA LEU A 58 -1.69 -3.95 -12.99
C LEU A 58 -1.72 -4.12 -14.51
N ASP A 59 -0.95 -5.06 -15.05
CA ASP A 59 -0.71 -5.22 -16.49
C ASP A 59 -0.24 -3.91 -17.15
N VAL A 60 0.81 -3.32 -16.58
CA VAL A 60 1.35 -2.03 -17.04
C VAL A 60 2.85 -2.08 -17.29
N GLY A 61 3.32 -1.16 -18.13
CA GLY A 61 4.74 -0.94 -18.35
C GLY A 61 5.46 -0.41 -17.11
N GLN A 62 6.78 -0.63 -17.06
CA GLN A 62 7.64 -0.30 -15.92
C GLN A 62 7.52 1.15 -15.46
N LYS A 63 7.55 2.11 -16.40
CA LYS A 63 7.47 3.55 -16.09
C LYS A 63 6.19 3.91 -15.32
N LEU A 64 5.06 3.29 -15.67
CA LEU A 64 3.79 3.54 -15.01
C LEU A 64 3.74 2.87 -13.63
N ALA A 65 4.28 1.65 -13.51
CA ALA A 65 4.42 0.95 -12.23
C ALA A 65 5.28 1.73 -11.22
N GLU A 66 6.43 2.23 -11.65
CA GLU A 66 7.34 3.04 -10.81
C GLU A 66 6.68 4.35 -10.39
N ARG A 67 6.04 5.04 -11.34
CA ARG A 67 5.28 6.26 -11.05
C ARG A 67 4.17 6.00 -10.04
N ALA A 68 3.40 4.92 -10.20
CA ALA A 68 2.31 4.58 -9.27
C ALA A 68 2.82 4.32 -7.85
N LEU A 69 3.95 3.62 -7.70
CA LEU A 69 4.59 3.41 -6.41
C LEU A 69 5.07 4.73 -5.79
N ALA A 70 5.76 5.57 -6.57
CA ALA A 70 6.23 6.87 -6.10
C ALA A 70 5.06 7.76 -5.65
N GLU A 71 3.97 7.75 -6.41
CA GLU A 71 2.75 8.50 -6.12
C GLU A 71 2.02 8.06 -4.85
N LEU A 72 2.09 6.78 -4.49
CA LEU A 72 1.52 6.28 -3.22
C LEU A 72 2.41 6.61 -2.02
N LEU A 73 3.73 6.58 -2.21
CA LEU A 73 4.71 6.96 -1.19
C LEU A 73 4.61 8.46 -0.88
N ASP A 74 4.62 9.30 -1.92
CA ASP A 74 4.57 10.77 -1.80
C ASP A 74 3.30 11.24 -1.07
N ARG A 75 2.16 10.63 -1.41
CA ARG A 75 0.88 10.95 -0.78
C ARG A 75 0.66 10.29 0.59
N GLY A 76 1.62 9.49 1.06
CA GLY A 76 1.57 8.88 2.39
C GLY A 76 0.53 7.77 2.57
N PHE A 77 0.12 7.09 1.50
CA PHE A 77 -0.71 5.88 1.58
C PHE A 77 0.10 4.65 1.99
N ILE A 78 1.34 4.59 1.54
CA ILE A 78 2.28 3.51 1.86
C ILE A 78 3.58 4.09 2.41
N VAL A 79 4.28 3.31 3.23
CA VAL A 79 5.63 3.60 3.71
C VAL A 79 6.56 2.43 3.39
N VAL A 80 7.84 2.73 3.14
CA VAL A 80 8.86 1.69 2.97
C VAL A 80 9.32 1.23 4.36
N LEU A 81 9.15 -0.06 4.63
CA LEU A 81 9.70 -0.71 5.82
C LEU A 81 11.15 -1.11 5.61
N GLU A 82 11.41 -1.82 4.52
CA GLU A 82 12.72 -2.36 4.20
C GLU A 82 12.98 -2.16 2.71
N LYS A 83 14.06 -1.44 2.38
CA LYS A 83 14.46 -1.25 1.00
C LYS A 83 15.04 -2.56 0.46
N GLY A 84 14.45 -3.08 -0.61
CA GLY A 84 15.01 -4.22 -1.33
C GLY A 84 16.42 -3.87 -1.83
N THR A 85 17.40 -4.72 -1.53
CA THR A 85 18.77 -4.58 -2.04
C THR A 85 19.19 -5.83 -2.78
N PHE A 86 19.86 -5.64 -3.92
CA PHE A 86 20.41 -6.74 -4.72
C PHE A 86 21.69 -7.33 -4.10
N ASN A 87 22.26 -6.69 -3.07
CA ASN A 87 23.55 -7.05 -2.47
C ASN A 87 23.44 -8.03 -1.28
N ARG A 88 22.25 -8.49 -0.93
CA ARG A 88 22.07 -9.53 0.10
C ARG A 88 22.05 -10.91 -0.54
N LYS A 89 22.58 -11.93 0.17
CA LYS A 89 22.54 -13.35 -0.23
C LYS A 89 21.11 -13.83 -0.56
N THR A 90 20.10 -13.18 0.02
CA THR A 90 18.69 -13.40 -0.28
C THR A 90 18.14 -12.16 -0.98
N LYS A 91 17.66 -12.33 -2.23
CA LYS A 91 16.99 -11.26 -2.98
C LYS A 91 15.63 -11.02 -2.35
N HIS A 92 15.45 -9.87 -1.70
CA HIS A 92 14.16 -9.46 -1.14
C HIS A 92 13.56 -8.32 -1.95
N ALA A 93 12.26 -8.44 -2.23
CA ALA A 93 11.47 -7.32 -2.73
C ALA A 93 11.40 -6.22 -1.66
N THR A 94 11.17 -4.98 -2.07
CA THR A 94 10.92 -3.88 -1.14
C THR A 94 9.68 -4.21 -0.31
N VAL A 95 9.82 -4.05 1.01
CA VAL A 95 8.73 -4.27 1.94
C VAL A 95 8.08 -2.93 2.23
N TYR A 96 6.77 -2.90 2.05
CA TYR A 96 5.93 -1.74 2.29
C TYR A 96 4.91 -2.04 3.38
N ALA A 97 4.35 -0.98 3.96
CA ALA A 97 3.20 -1.05 4.86
C ALA A 97 2.16 0.00 4.47
N LEU A 98 0.89 -0.32 4.73
CA LEU A 98 -0.22 0.63 4.62
C LEU A 98 -0.26 1.55 5.84
N THR A 99 -0.38 2.86 5.63
CA THR A 99 -0.40 3.84 6.74
C THR A 99 -1.74 3.93 7.47
N ASN A 100 -2.80 3.33 6.93
CA ASN A 100 -4.11 3.25 7.59
C ASN A 100 -4.14 2.20 8.72
N GLU A 101 -3.23 1.23 8.68
CA GLU A 101 -3.19 0.12 9.63
C GLU A 101 -1.94 0.25 10.51
N VAL A 102 -2.04 -0.14 11.78
CA VAL A 102 -0.90 -0.14 12.69
C VAL A 102 0.06 -1.24 12.26
N VAL A 103 1.35 -0.93 12.15
CA VAL A 103 2.39 -1.93 11.96
C VAL A 103 3.01 -2.20 13.33
N GLU A 104 2.92 -3.43 13.83
CA GLU A 104 3.47 -3.79 15.15
C GLU A 104 4.99 -3.57 15.23
N SER A 105 5.71 -3.66 14.09
CA SER A 105 7.15 -3.50 14.01
C SER A 105 7.63 -2.09 13.64
N ILE A 106 6.73 -1.14 13.37
CA ILE A 106 7.12 0.25 13.13
C ILE A 106 7.13 0.98 14.46
N ASP A 107 8.20 1.74 14.70
CA ASP A 107 8.28 2.71 15.78
C ASP A 107 6.99 3.54 15.82
N LYS A 108 6.30 3.62 16.97
CA LYS A 108 4.96 4.23 17.11
C LYS A 108 4.88 5.71 16.68
N SER A 109 6.00 6.27 16.23
CA SER A 109 6.22 7.60 15.67
C SER A 109 5.73 7.79 14.23
N ILE A 110 5.47 6.74 13.44
CA ILE A 110 4.84 6.92 12.11
C ILE A 110 3.34 7.16 12.30
N ALA A 111 2.92 8.39 12.05
CA ALA A 111 1.56 8.83 12.25
C ALA A 111 0.57 7.98 11.42
N PRO A 112 -0.46 7.39 12.04
CA PRO A 112 -1.51 6.72 11.29
C PRO A 112 -2.18 7.74 10.35
N LYS A 113 -2.41 7.33 9.11
CA LYS A 113 -3.14 8.12 8.09
C LYS A 113 -2.43 9.41 7.63
N CYS A 114 -1.12 9.37 7.37
CA CYS A 114 -0.38 10.49 6.76
C CYS A 114 -1.05 11.08 5.49
N TYR A 115 -1.79 10.27 4.73
CA TYR A 115 -2.54 10.74 3.56
C TYR A 115 -3.64 11.76 3.90
N MET A 116 -4.12 11.84 5.15
CA MET A 116 -5.14 12.80 5.57
C MET A 116 -4.57 14.20 5.81
N SER A 117 -3.27 14.33 6.10
CA SER A 117 -2.60 15.62 6.30
C SER A 117 -1.94 16.16 5.02
N TRP A 118 -1.97 15.38 3.92
CA TRP A 118 -1.41 15.78 2.64
C TRP A 118 -2.14 17.01 2.06
N LYS A 119 -1.36 18.00 1.62
CA LYS A 119 -1.82 19.20 0.93
C LYS A 119 -1.19 19.24 -0.46
N ALA A 120 -2.01 19.54 -1.47
CA ALA A 120 -1.61 19.64 -2.88
C ALA A 120 -0.80 20.91 -3.16
#